data_AF-A0A6S7EAJ9-F1
#
_entry.id   AF-A0A6S7EAJ9-F1
#
_cell.length_a   1.000
_cell.length_b   1.000
_cell.length_c   1.000
_cell.angle_alpha   90.00
_cell.angle_beta   90.00
_cell.angle_gamma   90.00
#
_symmetry.space_group_name_H-M   'P 1'
#
loop_
_entity.id
_entity.type
_entity.pdbx_description
1 polymer ?
#
loop_
_entity_poly.entity_id
_entity_poly.type
_entity_poly.pdbx_seq_one_letter_code
_entity_poly.pdbx_strand_id
1 'polypeptide(L)'
;MTGPVSGSQPNLGGVGLESSSGVRGADLVGADQETAMLSVQGERGRLLDKQVETQIQELRALNRRLELLNTVQAGLKAVQAQFNAGAKYDKEWDDASGGWSFALADRINRAAAEAGLNLGFAADSNSWRLFGHMGDMKDFARAYLPADQADQLAHWRDEGDLGGYLLAAELVDQMAGHDGFMTPDYPGQTLNRCPGGIRYDSEYGELRQAVTRVQGAIDEASSLQQDQMLRLQALMNRRNESADMLSNYVRKMQDSRMAISEKIRGT
;
A
#
# COMPACT_ATOMS: atom_id res chain seq x y z
N MET A 1 58.58 51.12 -51.81
CA MET A 1 59.03 49.84 -52.38
C MET A 1 57.81 49.21 -53.05
N THR A 2 57.53 49.49 -54.32
CA THR A 2 58.07 48.84 -55.53
C THR A 2 57.59 47.40 -55.74
N GLY A 3 56.53 47.26 -56.53
CA GLY A 3 56.52 46.38 -57.70
C GLY A 3 56.00 44.93 -57.55
N PRO A 4 55.62 44.30 -58.68
CA PRO A 4 54.44 43.43 -58.80
C PRO A 4 54.76 41.99 -59.24
N VAL A 5 53.79 41.07 -59.23
CA VAL A 5 53.79 39.93 -60.16
C VAL A 5 52.37 39.65 -60.67
N SER A 6 52.20 39.92 -61.95
CA SER A 6 51.14 39.44 -62.83
C SER A 6 51.38 37.97 -63.20
N GLY A 7 50.32 37.18 -63.30
CA GLY A 7 50.41 35.78 -63.75
C GLY A 7 49.05 35.16 -64.10
N SER A 8 48.58 35.47 -65.30
CA SER A 8 47.91 34.53 -66.23
C SER A 8 46.55 33.92 -65.86
N GLN A 9 45.48 34.41 -66.50
CA GLN A 9 44.34 33.54 -66.84
C GLN A 9 44.74 32.56 -67.96
N PRO A 10 44.17 31.36 -67.96
CA PRO A 10 43.36 30.95 -69.12
C PRO A 10 41.93 30.55 -68.73
N ASN A 11 41.02 30.96 -69.61
CA ASN A 11 39.65 30.51 -69.75
C ASN A 11 39.58 29.04 -70.22
N LEU A 12 38.39 28.44 -70.05
CA LEU A 12 37.80 27.28 -70.75
C LEU A 12 37.71 25.96 -69.96
N GLY A 13 36.45 25.59 -69.67
CA GLY A 13 36.10 24.22 -69.27
C GLY A 13 34.73 24.16 -68.60
N GLY A 14 33.66 24.38 -69.38
CA GLY A 14 32.31 24.17 -68.87
C GLY A 14 32.10 22.71 -68.44
N VAL A 15 31.47 22.53 -67.28
CA VAL A 15 30.52 21.44 -67.05
C VAL A 15 29.36 22.07 -66.29
N GLY A 16 28.29 22.36 -67.03
CA GLY A 16 26.98 22.45 -66.42
C GLY A 16 26.66 21.10 -65.78
N LEU A 17 26.39 21.12 -64.49
CA LEU A 17 25.56 20.11 -63.84
C LEU A 17 24.35 20.87 -63.31
N GLU A 18 23.51 21.27 -64.25
CA GLU A 18 22.08 21.38 -64.00
C GLU A 18 21.56 19.96 -63.66
N SER A 19 20.61 19.94 -62.73
CA SER A 19 19.63 18.87 -62.48
C SER A 19 20.15 17.46 -62.14
N SER A 20 20.42 17.22 -60.85
CA SER A 20 19.72 16.18 -60.09
C SER A 20 20.24 16.08 -58.66
N SER A 21 19.36 15.75 -57.72
CA SER A 21 19.64 15.43 -56.31
C SER A 21 19.73 16.59 -55.31
N GLY A 22 18.71 17.44 -55.29
CA GLY A 22 18.34 18.23 -54.09
C GLY A 22 17.60 17.41 -53.01
N VAL A 23 17.48 16.08 -53.17
CA VAL A 23 16.55 15.23 -52.40
C VAL A 23 17.19 14.57 -51.17
N ARG A 24 18.51 14.51 -51.04
CA ARG A 24 19.15 13.65 -50.02
C ARG A 24 19.32 14.28 -48.63
N GLY A 25 19.22 15.60 -48.48
CA GLY A 25 19.42 16.27 -47.18
C GLY A 25 18.16 16.35 -46.31
N ALA A 26 17.01 16.66 -46.90
CA ALA A 26 15.75 16.81 -46.18
C ALA A 26 15.11 15.46 -45.82
N ASP A 27 15.24 14.46 -46.69
CA ASP A 27 14.67 13.13 -46.47
C ASP A 27 15.40 12.34 -45.37
N LEU A 28 16.72 12.54 -45.21
CA LEU A 28 17.50 11.92 -44.13
C LEU A 28 17.23 12.57 -42.76
N VAL A 29 17.05 13.89 -42.71
CA VAL A 29 16.68 14.61 -41.48
C VAL A 29 15.24 14.29 -41.06
N GLY A 30 14.32 14.07 -42.00
CA GLY A 30 12.96 13.63 -41.73
C GLY A 30 12.88 12.21 -41.14
N ALA A 31 13.68 11.26 -41.65
CA ALA A 31 13.71 9.88 -41.16
C ALA A 31 14.24 9.77 -39.71
N ASP A 32 15.27 10.54 -39.35
CA ASP A 32 15.80 10.58 -37.98
C ASP A 32 14.85 11.33 -37.03
N GLN A 33 14.15 12.36 -37.48
CA GLN A 33 13.11 13.04 -36.68
C GLN A 33 11.90 12.13 -36.42
N GLU A 34 11.50 11.32 -37.40
CA GLU A 34 10.42 10.35 -37.28
C GLU A 34 10.78 9.22 -36.30
N THR A 35 12.01 8.72 -36.40
CA THR A 35 12.57 7.71 -35.47
C THR A 35 12.72 8.28 -34.06
N ALA A 36 13.21 9.53 -33.93
CA ALA A 36 13.30 10.22 -32.65
C ALA A 36 11.90 10.46 -32.04
N MET A 37 10.91 10.87 -32.82
CA MET A 37 9.55 11.08 -32.32
C MET A 37 8.89 9.77 -31.87
N LEU A 38 9.06 8.68 -32.62
CA LEU A 38 8.61 7.36 -32.19
C LEU A 38 9.29 6.91 -30.90
N SER A 39 10.59 7.20 -30.74
CA SER A 39 11.29 6.90 -29.50
C SER A 39 10.72 7.67 -28.30
N VAL A 40 10.41 8.96 -28.49
CA VAL A 40 9.81 9.82 -27.45
C VAL A 40 8.40 9.36 -27.09
N GLN A 41 7.59 9.03 -28.09
CA GLN A 41 6.22 8.56 -27.85
C GLN A 41 6.20 7.15 -27.21
N GLY A 42 7.16 6.29 -27.57
CA GLY A 42 7.38 5.01 -26.89
C GLY A 42 7.75 5.19 -25.42
N GLU A 43 8.63 6.15 -25.12
CA GLU A 43 9.01 6.44 -23.73
C GLU A 43 7.87 7.06 -22.93
N ARG A 44 7.08 7.95 -23.54
CA ARG A 44 5.86 8.49 -22.93
C ARG A 44 4.84 7.40 -22.62
N GLY A 45 4.64 6.44 -23.53
CA GLY A 45 3.75 5.30 -23.32
C GLY A 45 4.21 4.44 -22.13
N ARG A 46 5.50 4.10 -22.08
CA ARG A 46 6.08 3.34 -20.95
C ARG A 46 5.93 4.06 -19.62
N LEU A 47 6.10 5.38 -19.59
CA LEU A 47 5.93 6.17 -18.37
C LEU A 47 4.47 6.20 -17.92
N LEU A 48 3.52 6.35 -18.84
CA LEU A 48 2.09 6.29 -18.54
C LEU A 48 1.68 4.91 -18.01
N ASP A 49 2.21 3.82 -18.60
CA ASP A 49 1.98 2.45 -18.11
C ASP A 49 2.48 2.28 -16.66
N LYS A 50 3.69 2.76 -16.36
CA LYS A 50 4.24 2.73 -14.98
C LYS A 50 3.38 3.53 -14.00
N GLN A 51 2.88 4.69 -14.41
CA GLN A 51 1.99 5.49 -13.56
C GLN A 51 0.67 4.77 -13.29
N VAL A 52 0.06 4.14 -14.31
CA VAL A 52 -1.15 3.32 -14.14
C VAL A 52 -0.88 2.14 -13.21
N GLU A 53 0.24 1.45 -13.37
CA GLU A 53 0.62 0.32 -12.51
C GLU A 53 0.78 0.76 -11.05
N THR A 54 1.53 1.85 -10.81
CA THR A 54 1.72 2.42 -9.46
C THR A 54 0.38 2.78 -8.83
N GLN A 55 -0.48 3.46 -9.60
CA GLN A 55 -1.82 3.87 -9.16
C GLN A 55 -2.70 2.67 -8.77
N ILE A 56 -2.60 1.55 -9.50
CA ILE A 56 -3.33 0.32 -9.17
C ILE A 56 -2.81 -0.30 -7.87
N GLN A 57 -1.50 -0.29 -7.64
CA GLN A 57 -0.93 -0.82 -6.39
C GLN A 57 -1.34 0.02 -5.18
N GLU A 58 -1.29 1.35 -5.31
CA GLU A 58 -1.77 2.28 -4.28
C GLU A 58 -3.26 2.03 -3.96
N LEU A 59 -4.10 1.87 -4.98
CA LEU A 59 -5.52 1.55 -4.82
C LEU A 59 -5.74 0.20 -4.13
N ARG A 60 -4.95 -0.83 -4.47
CA ARG A 60 -5.01 -2.15 -3.80
C ARG A 60 -4.64 -2.06 -2.32
N ALA A 61 -3.57 -1.34 -1.99
CA ALA A 61 -3.15 -1.13 -0.62
C ALA A 61 -4.24 -0.40 0.19
N LEU A 62 -4.88 0.60 -0.42
CA LEU A 62 -5.96 1.36 0.20
C LEU A 62 -7.22 0.51 0.41
N ASN A 63 -7.58 -0.35 -0.57
CA ASN A 63 -8.68 -1.30 -0.42
C ASN A 63 -8.43 -2.27 0.74
N ARG A 64 -7.21 -2.83 0.84
CA ARG A 64 -6.82 -3.67 1.98
C ARG A 64 -6.94 -2.92 3.31
N ARG A 65 -6.49 -1.66 3.36
CA ARG A 65 -6.62 -0.81 4.56
C ARG A 65 -8.09 -0.61 4.94
N LEU A 66 -8.97 -0.35 3.98
CA LEU A 66 -10.42 -0.21 4.22
C LEU A 66 -11.04 -1.50 4.76
N GLU A 67 -10.68 -2.66 4.23
CA GLU A 67 -11.14 -3.97 4.73
C GLU A 67 -10.72 -4.20 6.20
N LEU A 68 -9.47 -3.88 6.52
CA LEU A 68 -8.96 -3.97 7.89
C LEU A 68 -9.69 -3.01 8.83
N LEU A 69 -9.86 -1.74 8.44
CA LEU A 69 -10.60 -0.74 9.23
C LEU A 69 -12.06 -1.16 9.45
N ASN A 70 -12.73 -1.73 8.44
CA ASN A 70 -14.07 -2.29 8.60
C ASN A 70 -14.10 -3.47 9.58
N THR A 71 -13.07 -4.32 9.57
CA THR A 71 -12.92 -5.42 10.53
C THR A 71 -12.78 -4.88 11.95
N VAL A 72 -11.93 -3.87 12.15
CA VAL A 72 -11.79 -3.16 13.44
C VAL A 72 -13.11 -2.57 13.87
N GLN A 73 -13.80 -1.85 12.98
CA GLN A 73 -15.06 -1.20 13.30
C GLN A 73 -16.14 -2.20 13.73
N ALA A 74 -16.26 -3.31 12.98
CA ALA A 74 -17.20 -4.37 13.31
C ALA A 74 -16.90 -4.99 14.68
N GLY A 75 -15.62 -5.25 14.97
CA GLY A 75 -15.18 -5.77 16.26
C GLY A 75 -15.46 -4.80 17.41
N LEU A 76 -15.10 -3.53 17.29
CA LEU A 76 -15.37 -2.52 18.32
C LEU A 76 -16.88 -2.32 18.55
N LYS A 77 -17.71 -2.34 17.50
CA LYS A 77 -19.17 -2.28 17.63
C LYS A 77 -19.74 -3.53 18.31
N ALA A 78 -19.16 -4.70 18.04
CA ALA A 78 -19.54 -5.94 18.73
C ALA A 78 -19.25 -5.85 20.22
N VAL A 79 -18.08 -5.33 20.61
CA VAL A 79 -17.74 -5.05 22.00
C VAL A 79 -18.70 -4.00 22.58
N GLN A 80 -18.98 -2.93 21.86
CA GLN A 80 -19.88 -1.86 22.30
C GLN A 80 -21.30 -2.37 22.59
N ALA A 81 -21.77 -3.35 21.83
CA ALA A 81 -23.08 -3.98 22.03
C ALA A 81 -23.17 -4.83 23.31
N GLN A 82 -22.04 -5.22 23.91
CA GLN A 82 -22.02 -5.92 25.20
C GLN A 82 -22.27 -4.98 26.38
N PHE A 83 -22.12 -3.66 26.17
CA PHE A 83 -22.47 -2.66 27.16
C PHE A 83 -23.96 -2.32 27.05
N ASN A 84 -24.62 -2.16 28.19
CA ASN A 84 -25.99 -1.68 28.23
C ASN A 84 -26.07 -0.22 27.73
N ALA A 85 -27.21 0.19 27.15
CA ALA A 85 -27.37 1.52 26.54
C ALA A 85 -27.09 2.70 27.50
N GLY A 86 -27.20 2.47 28.81
CA GLY A 86 -26.88 3.43 29.88
C GLY A 86 -25.59 3.12 30.64
N ALA A 87 -24.68 2.33 30.06
CA ALA A 87 -23.38 2.04 30.67
C ALA A 87 -22.67 3.34 31.04
N LYS A 88 -22.13 3.38 32.26
CA LYS A 88 -21.26 4.48 32.67
C LYS A 88 -19.96 4.42 31.87
N TYR A 89 -19.31 5.58 31.74
CA TYR A 89 -18.09 5.70 30.93
C TYR A 89 -16.92 4.88 31.48
N ASP A 90 -16.83 4.80 32.81
CA ASP A 90 -15.81 4.09 33.60
C ASP A 90 -16.06 2.58 33.68
N LYS A 91 -17.12 2.06 33.04
CA LYS A 91 -17.38 0.63 33.04
C LYS A 91 -16.37 -0.08 32.15
N GLU A 92 -15.66 -1.04 32.71
CA GLU A 92 -14.69 -1.87 31.99
C GLU A 92 -15.38 -2.92 31.11
N TRP A 93 -14.70 -3.38 30.05
CA TRP A 93 -15.22 -4.41 29.16
C TRP A 93 -15.40 -5.75 29.89
N ASP A 94 -14.55 -6.09 30.84
CA ASP A 94 -14.74 -7.31 31.62
C ASP A 94 -16.08 -7.36 32.38
N ASP A 95 -16.57 -6.21 32.85
CA ASP A 95 -17.88 -6.10 33.52
C ASP A 95 -19.08 -6.11 32.55
N ALA A 96 -18.86 -6.20 31.24
CA ALA A 96 -19.92 -6.21 30.22
C ALA A 96 -20.69 -7.54 30.21
N SER A 97 -21.91 -7.56 29.67
CA SER A 97 -22.77 -8.76 29.74
C SER A 97 -22.23 -9.98 28.98
N GLY A 98 -21.27 -9.78 28.08
CA GLY A 98 -20.58 -10.83 27.34
C GLY A 98 -19.25 -11.25 27.95
N GLY A 99 -18.78 -10.55 28.98
CA GLY A 99 -17.41 -10.66 29.49
C GLY A 99 -16.36 -10.24 28.46
N TRP A 100 -15.13 -10.13 28.92
CA TRP A 100 -14.01 -9.93 28.01
C TRP A 100 -13.80 -11.16 27.10
N SER A 101 -13.19 -10.94 25.92
CA SER A 101 -12.79 -12.01 25.02
C SER A 101 -11.42 -11.73 24.41
N PHE A 102 -10.45 -12.58 24.75
CA PHE A 102 -9.11 -12.52 24.17
C PHE A 102 -9.15 -12.56 22.63
N ALA A 103 -9.88 -13.54 22.07
CA ALA A 103 -9.89 -13.76 20.62
C ALA A 103 -10.47 -12.55 19.86
N LEU A 104 -11.50 -11.90 20.42
CA LEU A 104 -12.07 -10.69 19.85
C LEU A 104 -11.08 -9.50 19.97
N ALA A 105 -10.43 -9.35 21.12
CA ALA A 105 -9.43 -8.30 21.34
C ALA A 105 -8.23 -8.44 20.40
N ASP A 106 -7.66 -9.64 20.26
CA ASP A 106 -6.54 -9.92 19.34
C ASP A 106 -6.93 -9.58 17.90
N ARG A 107 -8.11 -10.02 17.46
CA ARG A 107 -8.58 -9.75 16.09
C ARG A 107 -8.69 -8.25 15.82
N ILE A 108 -9.26 -7.49 16.75
CA ILE A 108 -9.40 -6.03 16.64
C ILE A 108 -8.02 -5.36 16.60
N ASN A 109 -7.15 -5.71 17.55
CA ASN A 109 -5.83 -5.08 17.68
C ASN A 109 -4.90 -5.41 16.52
N ARG A 110 -4.92 -6.66 16.03
CA ARG A 110 -4.15 -7.06 14.86
C ARG A 110 -4.61 -6.32 13.62
N ALA A 111 -5.92 -6.26 13.38
CA ALA A 111 -6.47 -5.54 12.24
C ALA A 111 -6.16 -4.04 12.33
N ALA A 112 -6.19 -3.44 13.52
CA ALA A 112 -5.83 -2.05 13.75
C ALA A 112 -4.34 -1.79 13.49
N ALA A 113 -3.46 -2.66 14.00
CA ALA A 113 -2.03 -2.59 13.77
C ALA A 113 -1.67 -2.75 12.29
N GLU A 114 -2.23 -3.74 11.60
CA GLU A 114 -2.03 -3.93 10.15
C GLU A 114 -2.58 -2.75 9.34
N ALA A 115 -3.65 -2.09 9.80
CA ALA A 115 -4.20 -0.88 9.18
C ALA A 115 -3.38 0.39 9.50
N GLY A 116 -2.37 0.29 10.37
CA GLY A 116 -1.59 1.42 10.87
C GLY A 116 -2.39 2.39 11.74
N LEU A 117 -3.44 1.91 12.43
CA LEU A 117 -4.33 2.72 13.25
C LEU A 117 -4.08 2.48 14.74
N ASN A 118 -3.84 3.56 15.47
CA ASN A 118 -3.86 3.57 16.92
C ASN A 118 -5.30 3.84 17.41
N LEU A 119 -5.87 2.93 18.22
CA LEU A 119 -7.26 3.06 18.70
C LEU A 119 -7.39 4.00 19.91
N GLY A 120 -6.26 4.37 20.54
CA GLY A 120 -6.18 5.40 21.58
C GLY A 120 -6.59 4.96 22.98
N PHE A 121 -6.57 3.65 23.27
CA PHE A 121 -6.71 3.13 24.63
C PHE A 121 -5.44 3.42 25.47
N ALA A 122 -5.59 3.62 26.77
CA ALA A 122 -4.43 3.76 27.66
C ALA A 122 -3.51 2.53 27.58
N ALA A 123 -2.22 2.69 27.86
CA ALA A 123 -1.31 1.58 28.07
C ALA A 123 -1.13 1.38 29.58
N ASP A 124 -1.58 0.25 30.13
CA ASP A 124 -1.25 -0.13 31.50
C ASP A 124 -0.05 -1.10 31.51
N SER A 125 0.82 -0.95 32.50
CA SER A 125 2.04 -1.76 32.64
C SER A 125 1.80 -3.11 33.34
N ASN A 126 0.55 -3.43 33.74
CA ASN A 126 0.28 -4.58 34.59
C ASN A 126 -0.10 -5.83 33.79
N SER A 127 0.90 -6.49 33.22
CA SER A 127 0.76 -7.73 32.43
C SER A 127 0.16 -8.91 33.20
N TRP A 128 0.23 -8.90 34.54
CA TRP A 128 -0.40 -9.92 35.39
C TRP A 128 -1.93 -9.96 35.28
N ARG A 129 -2.56 -8.83 34.93
CA ARG A 129 -4.03 -8.76 34.84
C ARG A 129 -4.60 -9.57 33.66
N LEU A 130 -3.79 -9.83 32.62
CA LEU A 130 -4.13 -10.75 31.53
C LEU A 130 -4.44 -12.18 32.04
N PHE A 131 -3.79 -12.59 33.13
CA PHE A 131 -3.92 -13.91 33.72
C PHE A 131 -4.99 -13.99 34.83
N GLY A 132 -5.59 -12.86 35.21
CA GLY A 132 -6.57 -12.77 36.31
C GLY A 132 -7.99 -13.25 35.97
N HIS A 133 -8.41 -13.20 34.70
CA HIS A 133 -9.77 -13.55 34.29
C HIS A 133 -9.89 -15.04 33.89
N MET A 134 -10.91 -15.69 34.46
CA MET A 134 -10.98 -17.13 34.79
C MET A 134 -11.04 -18.08 33.58
N GLY A 135 -11.48 -17.60 32.40
CA GLY A 135 -11.51 -18.37 31.15
C GLY A 135 -10.27 -18.17 30.27
N ASP A 136 -9.69 -16.97 30.31
CA ASP A 136 -8.96 -16.44 29.16
C ASP A 136 -7.49 -16.84 29.04
N MET A 137 -6.82 -17.17 30.14
CA MET A 137 -5.49 -17.78 30.11
C MET A 137 -5.49 -19.09 29.35
N LYS A 138 -6.56 -19.90 29.44
CA LYS A 138 -6.61 -21.20 28.76
C LYS A 138 -6.78 -21.01 27.26
N ASP A 139 -7.60 -20.04 26.85
CA ASP A 139 -7.82 -19.73 25.43
C ASP A 139 -6.59 -19.04 24.82
N PHE A 140 -5.97 -18.10 25.54
CA PHE A 140 -4.65 -17.57 25.20
C PHE A 140 -3.63 -18.69 25.05
N ALA A 141 -3.50 -19.54 26.06
CA ALA A 141 -2.47 -20.58 26.05
C ALA A 141 -2.68 -21.59 24.93
N ARG A 142 -3.92 -21.99 24.64
CA ARG A 142 -4.23 -22.89 23.51
C ARG A 142 -3.96 -22.28 22.14
N ALA A 143 -4.18 -20.98 21.98
CA ALA A 143 -4.04 -20.32 20.69
C ALA A 143 -2.57 -19.95 20.38
N TYR A 144 -1.73 -19.81 21.41
CA TYR A 144 -0.41 -19.19 21.29
C TYR A 144 0.73 -20.04 21.85
N LEU A 145 0.48 -20.92 22.81
CA LEU A 145 1.54 -21.72 23.44
C LEU A 145 1.53 -23.17 22.94
N PRO A 146 2.68 -23.86 23.01
CA PRO A 146 2.75 -25.31 22.88
C PRO A 146 1.75 -26.02 23.80
N ALA A 147 1.20 -27.15 23.35
CA ALA A 147 0.11 -27.84 24.06
C ALA A 147 0.46 -28.19 25.52
N ASP A 148 1.71 -28.57 25.78
CA ASP A 148 2.24 -28.87 27.11
C ASP A 148 2.25 -27.65 28.04
N GLN A 149 2.67 -26.50 27.53
CA GLN A 149 2.63 -25.23 28.27
C GLN A 149 1.19 -24.76 28.49
N ALA A 150 0.31 -24.96 27.51
CA ALA A 150 -1.09 -24.64 27.64
C ALA A 150 -1.81 -25.47 28.70
N ASP A 151 -1.49 -26.76 28.77
CA ASP A 151 -2.01 -27.66 29.79
C ASP A 151 -1.47 -27.30 31.18
N GLN A 152 -0.19 -26.92 31.30
CA GLN A 152 0.39 -26.45 32.57
C GLN A 152 -0.29 -25.19 33.11
N LEU A 153 -0.57 -24.21 32.24
CA LEU A 153 -1.28 -23.00 32.64
C LEU A 153 -2.74 -23.28 32.99
N ALA A 154 -3.39 -24.19 32.25
CA ALA A 154 -4.73 -24.65 32.56
C ALA A 154 -4.80 -25.38 33.91
N HIS A 155 -3.78 -26.19 34.22
CA HIS A 155 -3.70 -26.94 35.47
C HIS A 155 -3.37 -26.04 36.66
N TRP A 156 -2.46 -25.06 36.51
CA TRP A 156 -2.26 -24.02 37.52
C TRP A 156 -3.56 -23.27 37.83
N ARG A 157 -4.34 -22.95 36.81
CA ARG A 157 -5.65 -22.32 37.01
C ARG A 157 -6.58 -23.18 37.85
N ASP A 158 -6.73 -24.45 37.50
CA ASP A 158 -7.75 -25.32 38.08
C ASP A 158 -7.35 -25.84 39.46
N GLU A 159 -6.06 -26.08 39.67
CA GLU A 159 -5.54 -26.84 40.81
C GLU A 159 -4.49 -26.07 41.63
N GLY A 160 -4.08 -24.89 41.19
CA GLY A 160 -3.09 -24.07 41.90
C GLY A 160 -1.65 -24.60 41.80
N ASP A 161 -1.34 -25.34 40.73
CA ASP A 161 -0.02 -25.93 40.50
C ASP A 161 1.13 -24.89 40.40
N LEU A 162 2.24 -25.18 41.08
CA LEU A 162 3.41 -24.30 41.11
C LEU A 162 4.09 -24.20 39.74
N GLY A 163 4.06 -25.26 38.93
CA GLY A 163 4.67 -25.29 37.60
C GLY A 163 4.02 -24.29 36.65
N GLY A 164 2.69 -24.29 36.57
CA GLY A 164 1.98 -23.29 35.75
C GLY A 164 2.06 -21.87 36.31
N TYR A 165 2.20 -21.66 37.63
CA TYR A 165 2.48 -20.33 38.19
C TYR A 165 3.83 -19.79 37.72
N LEU A 166 4.88 -20.62 37.74
CA LEU A 166 6.22 -20.23 37.30
C LEU A 166 6.26 -19.92 35.80
N LEU A 167 5.55 -20.72 35.00
CA LEU A 167 5.39 -20.45 33.57
C LEU A 167 4.62 -19.15 33.32
N ALA A 168 3.56 -18.87 34.10
CA ALA A 168 2.84 -17.60 34.02
C ALA A 168 3.75 -16.42 34.40
N ALA A 169 4.55 -16.54 35.46
CA ALA A 169 5.51 -15.52 35.88
C ALA A 169 6.57 -15.26 34.80
N GLU A 170 7.11 -16.31 34.16
CA GLU A 170 8.04 -16.19 33.04
C GLU A 170 7.39 -15.49 31.84
N LEU A 171 6.16 -15.84 31.50
CA LEU A 171 5.42 -15.19 30.41
C LEU A 171 5.14 -13.72 30.72
N VAL A 172 4.78 -13.38 31.96
CA VAL A 172 4.65 -11.97 32.41
C VAL A 172 5.97 -11.24 32.23
N ASP A 173 7.09 -11.82 32.67
CA ASP A 173 8.41 -11.19 32.58
C ASP A 173 8.85 -11.02 31.11
N GLN A 174 8.58 -11.99 30.24
CA GLN A 174 8.78 -11.86 28.79
C GLN A 174 7.87 -10.76 28.19
N MET A 175 6.62 -10.67 28.65
CA MET A 175 5.68 -9.63 28.22
C MET A 175 6.01 -8.24 28.78
N ALA A 176 6.70 -8.15 29.92
CA ALA A 176 7.13 -6.92 30.57
C ALA A 176 8.55 -6.48 30.15
N GLY A 177 9.39 -7.41 29.68
CA GLY A 177 10.80 -7.22 29.33
C GLY A 177 11.11 -7.20 27.82
N HIS A 178 12.35 -6.87 27.48
CA HIS A 178 12.87 -6.43 26.17
C HIS A 178 12.67 -7.42 24.98
N ASP A 179 12.29 -8.66 25.24
CA ASP A 179 12.10 -9.69 24.22
C ASP A 179 10.60 -9.95 24.05
N GLY A 180 10.00 -9.21 23.11
CA GLY A 180 8.58 -9.32 22.79
C GLY A 180 8.21 -10.74 22.37
N PHE A 181 7.58 -11.48 23.28
CA PHE A 181 6.81 -12.66 22.90
C PHE A 181 5.51 -12.13 22.28
N MET A 182 5.26 -12.23 20.97
CA MET A 182 5.87 -13.06 19.94
C MET A 182 6.08 -12.29 18.64
N THR A 183 7.21 -12.43 17.94
CA THR A 183 7.26 -12.24 16.47
C THR A 183 7.98 -13.39 15.74
N PRO A 184 7.48 -13.92 14.60
CA PRO A 184 8.44 -14.09 13.50
C PRO A 184 8.50 -12.86 12.59
N ASP A 185 7.36 -12.24 12.26
CA ASP A 185 7.33 -10.99 11.48
C ASP A 185 6.17 -10.07 11.93
N TYR A 186 5.92 -9.95 13.25
CA TYR A 186 4.80 -9.28 13.96
C TYR A 186 3.59 -10.13 14.43
N PRO A 187 3.76 -11.24 15.19
CA PRO A 187 2.73 -11.66 16.13
C PRO A 187 2.66 -10.75 17.36
N GLY A 188 1.76 -11.03 18.30
CA GLY A 188 1.34 -10.13 19.38
C GLY A 188 2.46 -9.35 20.09
N GLN A 189 2.76 -8.14 19.61
CA GLN A 189 3.18 -7.06 20.51
C GLN A 189 2.07 -7.03 21.56
N THR A 190 2.46 -7.37 22.79
CA THR A 190 1.58 -7.83 23.86
C THR A 190 0.29 -7.00 23.90
N LEU A 191 -0.84 -7.54 24.33
CA LEU A 191 -2.05 -6.71 24.46
C LEU A 191 -1.82 -5.44 25.33
N ASN A 192 -0.70 -5.36 26.08
CA ASN A 192 -0.18 -4.18 26.77
C ASN A 192 0.90 -3.36 26.03
N ARG A 193 1.42 -3.83 24.90
CA ARG A 193 2.51 -3.25 24.07
C ARG A 193 2.09 -3.01 22.61
N CYS A 194 0.81 -3.08 22.26
CA CYS A 194 0.23 -2.19 21.26
C CYS A 194 -0.25 -0.93 22.00
N PRO A 195 0.59 0.13 22.17
CA PRO A 195 0.11 1.40 22.71
C PRO A 195 -1.16 1.82 21.96
N GLY A 196 -2.29 1.88 22.68
CA GLY A 196 -3.56 2.22 22.06
C GLY A 196 -4.43 1.08 21.57
N GLY A 197 -4.16 -0.20 21.92
CA GLY A 197 -5.03 -1.35 21.61
C GLY A 197 -6.11 -1.63 22.68
N ILE A 198 -7.21 -2.27 22.30
CA ILE A 198 -8.30 -2.64 23.21
C ILE A 198 -7.88 -3.78 24.16
N ARG A 199 -8.29 -3.69 25.42
CA ARG A 199 -7.93 -4.56 26.55
C ARG A 199 -9.17 -4.92 27.38
N TYR A 200 -9.03 -5.82 28.35
CA TYR A 200 -10.12 -6.28 29.22
C TYR A 200 -10.66 -5.15 30.12
N ASP A 201 -9.77 -4.29 30.62
CA ASP A 201 -10.06 -3.10 31.42
C ASP A 201 -10.40 -1.87 30.57
N SER A 202 -10.50 -2.02 29.24
CA SER A 202 -10.86 -0.89 28.38
C SER A 202 -12.24 -0.37 28.74
N GLU A 203 -12.28 0.92 29.06
CA GLU A 203 -13.48 1.57 29.52
C GLU A 203 -14.46 1.81 28.36
N TYR A 204 -15.76 1.77 28.65
CA TYR A 204 -16.81 2.08 27.68
C TYR A 204 -16.63 3.46 27.03
N GLY A 205 -16.10 4.43 27.79
CA GLY A 205 -15.73 5.74 27.29
C GLY A 205 -14.65 5.71 26.22
N GLU A 206 -13.55 4.98 26.48
CA GLU A 206 -12.45 4.81 25.54
C GLU A 206 -12.91 4.06 24.28
N LEU A 207 -13.74 3.02 24.45
CA LEU A 207 -14.31 2.26 23.35
C LEU A 207 -15.11 3.13 22.38
N ARG A 208 -15.96 4.02 22.90
CA ARG A 208 -16.71 4.95 22.04
C ARG A 208 -15.79 5.89 21.27
N GLN A 209 -14.75 6.40 21.91
CA GLN A 209 -13.76 7.23 21.22
C GLN A 209 -13.01 6.44 20.14
N ALA A 210 -12.62 5.20 20.41
CA ALA A 210 -12.00 4.31 19.43
C ALA A 210 -12.91 4.06 18.21
N VAL A 211 -14.21 3.81 18.42
CA VAL A 211 -15.19 3.67 17.33
C VAL A 211 -15.25 4.95 16.48
N THR A 212 -15.25 6.13 17.10
CA THR A 212 -15.21 7.40 16.39
C THR A 212 -13.91 7.60 15.60
N ARG A 213 -12.75 7.25 16.17
CA ARG A 213 -11.45 7.31 15.47
C ARG A 213 -11.42 6.42 14.24
N VAL A 214 -11.90 5.18 14.38
CA VAL A 214 -11.98 4.22 13.27
C VAL A 214 -12.93 4.72 12.18
N GLN A 215 -14.08 5.29 12.55
CA GLN A 215 -15.00 5.90 11.57
C GLN A 215 -14.32 7.01 10.78
N GLY A 216 -13.61 7.92 11.45
CA GLY A 216 -12.85 8.98 10.76
C GLY A 216 -11.78 8.43 9.81
N ALA A 217 -11.06 7.37 10.23
CA ALA A 217 -10.06 6.72 9.38
C ALA A 217 -10.69 6.02 8.16
N ILE A 218 -11.89 5.43 8.30
CA ILE A 218 -12.65 4.85 7.19
C ILE A 218 -13.07 5.95 6.20
N ASP A 219 -13.60 7.06 6.71
CA ASP A 219 -14.06 8.18 5.88
C ASP A 219 -12.89 8.78 5.08
N GLU A 220 -11.73 8.97 5.72
CA GLU A 220 -10.50 9.42 5.07
C GLU A 220 -10.04 8.43 3.99
N ALA A 221 -9.93 7.15 4.32
CA ALA A 221 -9.49 6.12 3.37
C ALA A 221 -10.48 5.95 2.20
N SER A 222 -11.78 6.09 2.43
CA SER A 222 -12.83 6.06 1.40
C SER A 222 -12.72 7.27 0.47
N SER A 223 -12.48 8.46 1.01
CA SER A 223 -12.25 9.67 0.20
C SER A 223 -11.00 9.54 -0.68
N LEU A 224 -9.90 9.04 -0.11
CA LEU A 224 -8.68 8.73 -0.87
C LEU A 224 -8.98 7.71 -1.97
N GLN A 225 -9.80 6.70 -1.72
CA GLN A 225 -10.12 5.67 -2.72
C GLN A 225 -10.82 6.29 -3.92
N GLN A 226 -11.75 7.21 -3.67
CA GLN A 226 -12.48 7.93 -4.71
C GLN A 226 -11.53 8.80 -5.55
N ASP A 227 -10.61 9.54 -4.93
CA ASP A 227 -9.60 10.34 -5.64
C ASP A 227 -8.69 9.47 -6.51
N GLN A 228 -8.20 8.36 -5.95
CA GLN A 228 -7.32 7.43 -6.64
C GLN A 228 -8.02 6.76 -7.84
N MET A 229 -9.33 6.50 -7.73
CA MET A 229 -10.15 6.00 -8.84
C MET A 229 -10.32 7.04 -9.94
N LEU A 230 -10.59 8.30 -9.61
CA LEU A 230 -10.68 9.39 -10.59
C LEU A 230 -9.34 9.58 -11.31
N ARG A 231 -8.23 9.55 -10.57
CA ARG A 231 -6.88 9.64 -11.13
C ARG A 231 -6.56 8.46 -12.04
N LEU A 232 -6.91 7.24 -11.65
CA LEU A 232 -6.75 6.05 -12.47
C LEU A 232 -7.54 6.16 -13.78
N GLN A 233 -8.79 6.63 -13.72
CA GLN A 233 -9.62 6.85 -14.91
C GLN A 233 -9.00 7.88 -15.85
N ALA A 234 -8.51 9.00 -15.31
CA ALA A 234 -7.83 10.03 -16.10
C ALA A 234 -6.53 9.50 -16.74
N LEU A 235 -5.74 8.71 -16.02
CA LEU A 235 -4.53 8.07 -16.55
C LEU A 235 -4.85 7.06 -17.65
N MET A 236 -5.89 6.25 -17.46
CA MET A 236 -6.36 5.31 -18.47
C MET A 236 -6.81 6.01 -19.75
N ASN A 237 -7.55 7.12 -19.63
CA ASN A 237 -7.96 7.92 -20.78
C ASN A 237 -6.73 8.46 -21.53
N ARG A 238 -5.77 9.07 -20.82
CA ARG A 238 -4.52 9.58 -21.43
C ARG A 238 -3.70 8.48 -22.10
N ARG A 239 -3.65 7.30 -21.50
CA ARG A 239 -2.97 6.12 -22.06
C ARG A 239 -3.62 5.69 -23.37
N ASN A 240 -4.95 5.58 -23.39
CA ASN A 240 -5.70 5.20 -24.58
C ASN A 240 -5.53 6.22 -25.70
N GLU A 241 -5.64 7.52 -25.39
CA GLU A 241 -5.38 8.60 -26.34
C GLU A 241 -3.96 8.53 -26.92
N SER A 242 -2.95 8.27 -26.08
CA SER A 242 -1.56 8.12 -26.54
C SER A 242 -1.39 6.89 -27.44
N ALA A 243 -2.06 5.77 -27.13
CA ALA A 243 -2.03 4.57 -27.95
C ALA A 243 -2.70 4.78 -29.32
N ASP A 244 -3.82 5.51 -29.36
CA ASP A 244 -4.50 5.87 -30.59
C ASP A 244 -3.68 6.85 -31.43
N MET A 245 -3.02 7.84 -30.80
CA MET A 245 -2.09 8.74 -31.48
C MET A 245 -0.90 7.98 -32.08
N LEU A 246 -0.31 7.05 -31.32
CA LEU A 246 0.77 6.18 -31.78
C LEU A 246 0.34 5.32 -32.97
N SER A 247 -0.82 4.69 -32.88
CA SER A 247 -1.38 3.87 -33.97
C SER A 247 -1.60 4.69 -35.24
N ASN A 248 -2.21 5.87 -35.11
CA ASN A 248 -2.42 6.78 -36.24
C ASN A 248 -1.11 7.28 -36.85
N TYR A 249 -0.10 7.53 -36.03
CA TYR A 249 1.22 7.95 -36.50
C TYR A 249 1.92 6.84 -37.28
N VAL A 250 1.95 5.62 -36.74
CA VAL A 250 2.53 4.44 -37.42
C VAL A 250 1.81 4.18 -38.75
N ARG A 251 0.48 4.28 -38.80
CA ARG A 251 -0.27 4.14 -40.06
C ARG A 251 0.14 5.20 -41.09
N LYS A 252 0.21 6.47 -40.69
CA LYS A 252 0.65 7.56 -41.60
C LYS A 252 2.07 7.36 -42.11
N MET A 253 2.97 6.85 -41.27
CA MET A 253 4.34 6.49 -41.68
C MET A 253 4.32 5.37 -42.73
N GLN A 254 3.54 4.32 -42.49
CA GLN A 254 3.40 3.20 -43.44
C GLN A 254 2.84 3.68 -44.78
N ASP A 255 1.76 4.47 -44.76
CA ASP A 255 1.16 5.03 -45.97
C ASP A 255 2.15 5.92 -46.74
N SER A 256 2.94 6.74 -46.04
CA SER A 256 3.97 7.59 -46.65
C SER A 256 5.08 6.76 -47.31
N ARG A 257 5.53 5.68 -46.65
CA ARG A 257 6.51 4.73 -47.23
C ARG A 257 5.96 4.03 -48.46
N MET A 258 4.69 3.61 -48.43
CA MET A 258 4.04 2.97 -49.57
C MET A 258 3.94 3.93 -50.76
N ALA A 259 3.53 5.18 -50.54
CA ALA A 259 3.47 6.21 -51.58
C ALA A 259 4.84 6.53 -52.20
N ILE A 260 5.91 6.57 -51.39
CA ILE A 260 7.28 6.72 -51.89
C ILE A 260 7.68 5.50 -52.73
N SER A 261 7.40 4.28 -52.26
CA SER A 261 7.71 3.05 -53.00
C SER A 261 6.98 2.99 -54.34
N GLU A 262 5.73 3.45 -54.37
CA GLU A 262 4.90 3.50 -55.57
C GLU A 262 5.45 4.51 -56.59
N LYS A 263 5.86 5.70 -56.13
CA LYS A 263 6.55 6.69 -56.97
C LYS A 263 7.87 6.17 -57.54
N ILE A 264 8.64 5.41 -56.77
CA ILE A 264 9.92 4.84 -57.23
C ILE A 264 9.70 3.68 -58.22
N ARG A 265 8.64 2.88 -58.03
CA ARG A 265 8.32 1.75 -58.92
C ARG A 265 7.64 2.19 -60.22
N GLY A 266 7.04 3.38 -60.23
CA GLY A 266 6.40 3.99 -61.40
C GLY A 266 7.34 4.80 -62.32
N THR A 267 8.61 4.91 -61.99
CA THR A 267 9.69 5.49 -62.84
C THR A 267 10.57 4.39 -63.41
#